data_AF-A0A536X5R9-F1
#
_entry.id   AF-A0A536X5R9-F1
#
_cell.length_a   1.000
_cell.length_b   1.000
_cell.length_c   1.000
_cell.angle_alpha   90.00
_cell.angle_beta   90.00
_cell.angle_gamma   90.00
#
_symmetry.space_group_name_H-M   'P 1'
#
loop_
_entity.id
_entity.type
_entity.pdbx_description
1 polymer ?
#
loop_
_entity_poly.entity_id
_entity_poly.type
_entity_poly.pdbx_seq_one_letter_code
_entity_poly.pdbx_strand_id
1 'polypeptide(L)'
;MKRSTIPAALAGGFAALSLSGCYIVPVGADEIAKMHLLMQQQNPPLAANPAPKASAAASPSAAPVAPQVTVPTSIQARLYPMNEIATENGMVSGSVTNMMNGKGRLQVTYRGELLTGEATRVANDERKGVASAWGPNGSFMSCEYQMSSPARGAGTCSFSDGARYQVHVGN
;
A
#
# COMPACT_ATOMS: atom_id res chain seq x y z
N MET A 1 -43.27 45.16 15.69
CA MET A 1 -43.92 45.87 14.56
C MET A 1 -43.36 45.24 13.27
N LYS A 2 -44.09 44.32 12.61
CA LYS A 2 -44.85 44.53 11.33
C LYS A 2 -43.91 45.03 10.21
N ARG A 3 -43.65 44.35 9.07
CA ARG A 3 -44.45 43.54 8.11
C ARG A 3 -43.49 42.60 7.31
N SER A 4 -43.77 41.32 6.97
CA SER A 4 -44.58 40.78 5.85
C SER A 4 -44.28 41.48 4.50
N THR A 5 -43.92 40.84 3.36
CA THR A 5 -44.56 39.71 2.65
C THR A 5 -43.65 39.14 1.54
N ILE A 6 -43.86 37.86 1.22
CA ILE A 6 -43.35 37.07 0.08
C ILE A 6 -44.05 37.49 -1.23
N PRO A 7 -43.41 37.32 -2.41
CA PRO A 7 -44.08 36.62 -3.49
C PRO A 7 -43.20 35.52 -4.10
N ALA A 8 -43.74 34.30 -4.10
CA ALA A 8 -43.22 33.15 -4.81
C ALA A 8 -44.18 32.84 -5.97
N ALA A 9 -43.74 33.07 -7.20
CA ALA A 9 -44.30 32.47 -8.39
C ALA A 9 -43.33 32.64 -9.57
N LEU A 10 -42.95 31.51 -10.18
CA LEU A 10 -42.38 31.26 -11.52
C LEU A 10 -41.35 30.12 -11.36
N ALA A 11 -41.78 28.86 -11.38
CA ALA A 11 -42.13 28.07 -12.56
C ALA A 11 -40.94 27.85 -13.49
N GLY A 12 -40.57 26.57 -13.65
CA GLY A 12 -40.02 26.06 -14.90
C GLY A 12 -38.53 25.70 -14.89
N GLY A 13 -38.28 24.38 -14.80
CA GLY A 13 -37.37 23.66 -15.69
C GLY A 13 -35.91 24.08 -15.76
N PHE A 14 -35.02 23.26 -15.22
CA PHE A 14 -34.17 22.34 -16.00
C PHE A 14 -33.21 21.68 -15.01
N ALA A 15 -33.59 20.48 -14.58
CA ALA A 15 -32.64 19.53 -14.03
C ALA A 15 -31.79 19.00 -15.19
N ALA A 16 -30.56 19.48 -15.31
CA ALA A 16 -29.53 18.85 -16.12
C ALA A 16 -28.22 18.87 -15.34
N LEU A 17 -28.14 17.99 -14.34
CA LEU A 17 -26.88 17.55 -13.78
C LEU A 17 -26.09 16.83 -14.89
N SER A 18 -25.13 17.52 -15.48
CA SER A 18 -24.11 16.91 -16.33
C SER A 18 -23.14 16.11 -15.44
N LEU A 19 -23.52 14.88 -15.07
CA LEU A 19 -22.56 13.90 -14.60
C LEU A 19 -21.72 13.42 -15.78
N SER A 20 -20.62 14.11 -16.08
CA SER A 20 -19.53 13.52 -16.86
C SER A 20 -18.82 12.50 -15.96
N GLY A 21 -19.37 11.29 -15.88
CA GLY A 21 -18.69 10.16 -15.25
C GLY A 21 -17.59 9.66 -16.18
N CYS A 22 -16.32 9.84 -15.80
CA CYS A 22 -15.24 9.03 -16.35
C CYS A 22 -15.45 7.59 -15.89
N TYR A 23 -15.97 6.72 -16.75
CA TYR A 23 -16.08 5.31 -16.45
C TYR A 23 -14.72 4.64 -16.73
N ILE A 24 -14.16 4.01 -15.70
CA ILE A 24 -12.99 3.15 -15.83
C ILE A 24 -13.53 1.76 -16.17
N VAL A 25 -13.26 1.27 -17.38
CA VAL A 25 -13.51 -0.12 -17.74
C VAL A 25 -12.32 -0.95 -17.25
N PRO A 26 -12.47 -1.82 -16.25
CA PRO A 26 -11.39 -2.70 -15.85
C PRO A 26 -11.15 -3.73 -16.96
N VAL A 27 -10.02 -3.60 -17.63
CA VAL A 27 -9.55 -4.63 -18.57
C VAL A 27 -8.98 -5.78 -17.73
N GLY A 28 -9.57 -6.98 -17.86
CA GLY A 28 -9.14 -8.15 -17.09
C GLY A 28 -7.69 -8.52 -17.37
N ALA A 29 -6.98 -9.01 -16.35
CA ALA A 29 -5.56 -9.38 -16.45
C ALA A 29 -5.28 -10.41 -17.56
N ASP A 30 -6.26 -11.27 -17.88
CA ASP A 30 -6.17 -12.28 -18.95
C ASP A 30 -6.05 -11.68 -20.36
N GLU A 31 -6.75 -10.57 -20.65
CA GLU A 31 -6.66 -9.87 -21.94
C GLU A 31 -5.28 -9.24 -22.14
N ILE A 32 -4.71 -8.68 -21.06
CA ILE A 32 -3.37 -8.07 -21.08
C ILE A 32 -2.30 -9.15 -21.28
N ALA A 33 -2.42 -10.30 -20.61
CA ALA A 33 -1.50 -11.42 -20.78
C ALA A 33 -1.55 -11.98 -22.21
N LYS A 34 -2.75 -12.09 -22.80
CA LYS A 34 -2.93 -12.57 -24.17
C LYS A 34 -2.35 -11.60 -25.19
N MET A 35 -2.51 -10.30 -24.98
CA MET A 35 -1.89 -9.28 -25.84
C MET A 35 -0.36 -9.28 -25.71
N HIS A 36 0.19 -9.50 -24.52
CA HIS A 36 1.63 -9.64 -24.31
C HIS A 36 2.20 -10.87 -25.02
N LEU A 37 1.52 -12.01 -24.95
CA LEU A 37 1.92 -13.24 -25.64
C LEU A 37 1.90 -13.07 -27.17
N LEU A 38 0.89 -12.39 -27.71
CA LEU A 38 0.83 -12.12 -29.15
C LEU A 38 1.96 -11.20 -29.63
N MET A 39 2.39 -10.25 -28.80
CA MET A 39 3.53 -9.38 -29.11
C MET A 39 4.88 -10.11 -29.00
N GLN A 40 5.02 -11.01 -28.02
CA GLN A 40 6.24 -11.80 -27.84
C GLN A 40 6.43 -12.85 -28.95
N GLN A 41 5.34 -13.29 -29.57
CA GLN A 41 5.39 -14.24 -30.68
C GLN A 41 5.94 -13.64 -31.99
N GLN A 42 6.13 -12.32 -32.08
CA GLN A 42 6.71 -11.67 -33.26
C GLN A 42 8.25 -11.60 -33.26
N ASN A 43 8.93 -11.99 -32.18
CA ASN A 43 10.38 -12.09 -32.13
C ASN A 43 10.82 -13.54 -31.85
N PRO A 44 11.21 -14.33 -32.87
CA PRO A 44 11.81 -15.63 -32.63
C PRO A 44 13.17 -15.46 -31.92
N PRO A 45 13.47 -16.23 -30.86
CA PRO A 45 14.78 -16.18 -30.22
C PRO A 45 15.82 -16.83 -31.13
N LEU A 46 16.72 -16.02 -31.69
CA LEU A 46 17.95 -16.51 -32.30
C LEU A 46 18.79 -17.19 -31.22
N ALA A 47 19.13 -18.45 -31.47
CA ALA A 47 19.88 -19.31 -30.58
C ALA A 47 21.26 -18.75 -30.20
N ALA A 48 21.72 -19.14 -29.01
CA ALA A 48 22.95 -18.73 -28.35
C ALA A 48 24.24 -18.99 -29.16
N ASN A 49 25.22 -18.09 -29.01
CA ASN A 49 26.64 -18.46 -28.93
C ASN A 49 27.48 -17.38 -28.20
N PRO A 50 28.65 -17.76 -27.62
CA PRO A 50 29.27 -17.03 -26.51
C PRO A 50 30.17 -15.87 -26.95
N ALA A 51 30.37 -14.93 -26.02
CA ALA A 51 31.20 -13.72 -26.17
C ALA A 51 32.64 -14.01 -26.64
N PRO A 52 33.28 -13.06 -27.35
CA PRO A 52 34.28 -12.23 -26.67
C PRO A 52 34.43 -10.76 -27.15
N LYS A 53 34.76 -9.91 -26.15
CA LYS A 53 35.57 -8.67 -26.13
C LYS A 53 35.43 -7.55 -27.20
N ALA A 54 35.14 -6.38 -26.64
CA ALA A 54 35.74 -5.05 -26.87
C ALA A 54 35.21 -4.11 -27.97
N SER A 55 34.69 -2.98 -27.45
CA SER A 55 34.80 -1.60 -27.94
C SER A 55 34.09 -1.18 -29.23
N ALA A 56 32.98 -0.47 -29.09
CA ALA A 56 32.67 0.72 -29.88
C ALA A 56 31.57 1.54 -29.19
N ALA A 57 31.78 2.85 -29.13
CA ALA A 57 30.91 3.85 -28.52
C ALA A 57 29.47 3.78 -29.06
N ALA A 58 28.49 3.76 -28.17
CA ALA A 58 27.07 3.94 -28.51
C ALA A 58 26.60 5.31 -28.00
N SER A 59 26.17 6.14 -28.95
CA SER A 59 25.46 7.40 -28.74
C SER A 59 24.17 7.16 -27.93
N PRO A 60 23.71 8.11 -27.08
CA PRO A 60 22.49 7.93 -26.32
C PRO A 60 21.28 8.18 -27.24
N SER A 61 20.64 7.12 -27.71
CA SER A 61 19.28 7.22 -28.23
C SER A 61 18.32 7.25 -27.05
N ALA A 62 17.70 8.42 -26.82
CA ALA A 62 16.70 8.62 -25.79
C ALA A 62 15.44 7.78 -26.12
N ALA A 63 15.28 6.66 -25.43
CA ALA A 63 14.02 5.93 -25.42
C ALA A 63 12.94 6.77 -24.71
N PRO A 64 11.69 6.79 -25.21
CA PRO A 64 10.60 7.49 -24.54
C PRO A 64 10.31 6.81 -23.21
N VAL A 65 10.41 7.58 -22.12
CA VAL A 65 10.08 7.16 -20.77
C VAL A 65 8.57 6.88 -20.71
N ALA A 66 8.19 5.61 -20.63
CA ALA A 66 6.82 5.21 -20.34
C ALA A 66 6.42 5.74 -18.93
N PRO A 67 5.16 6.19 -18.73
CA PRO A 67 4.68 6.62 -17.42
C PRO A 67 4.80 5.46 -16.43
N GLN A 68 5.64 5.61 -15.41
CA GLN A 68 5.81 4.63 -14.36
C GLN A 68 4.52 4.63 -13.53
N VAL A 69 3.68 3.61 -13.69
CA VAL A 69 2.49 3.41 -12.85
C VAL A 69 2.98 3.04 -11.45
N THR A 70 2.87 3.96 -10.50
CA THR A 70 3.33 3.73 -9.13
C THR A 70 2.36 2.80 -8.40
N VAL A 71 2.79 1.56 -8.16
CA VAL A 71 2.01 0.53 -7.47
C VAL A 71 2.15 0.64 -5.95
N PRO A 72 1.09 0.39 -5.17
CA PRO A 72 1.16 0.36 -3.70
C PRO A 72 2.19 -0.68 -3.26
N THR A 73 3.11 -0.26 -2.40
CA THR A 73 4.21 -1.13 -1.94
C THR A 73 3.82 -1.79 -0.62
N SER A 74 3.78 -3.12 -0.62
CA SER A 74 3.61 -3.93 0.58
C SER A 74 4.97 -4.23 1.21
N ILE A 75 5.13 -3.88 2.47
CA ILE A 75 6.36 -4.08 3.24
C ILE A 75 6.09 -5.15 4.29
N GLN A 76 6.89 -6.21 4.28
CA GLN A 76 6.77 -7.29 5.27
C GLN A 76 7.32 -6.85 6.63
N ALA A 77 6.65 -7.25 7.70
CA ALA A 77 7.05 -7.00 9.07
C ALA A 77 7.12 -8.32 9.85
N ARG A 78 8.16 -8.46 10.67
CA ARG A 78 8.36 -9.59 11.58
C ARG A 78 8.41 -9.09 13.01
N LEU A 79 7.61 -9.72 13.86
CA LEU A 79 7.45 -9.40 15.26
C LEU A 79 8.08 -10.54 16.07
N TYR A 80 9.13 -10.21 16.82
CA TYR A 80 9.88 -11.14 17.67
C TYR A 80 9.43 -10.99 19.13
N PRO A 81 9.22 -12.10 19.86
CA PRO A 81 8.82 -12.04 21.26
C PRO A 81 9.77 -11.24 22.15
N MET A 82 9.20 -10.49 23.12
CA MET A 82 9.96 -9.75 24.14
C MET A 82 9.60 -10.12 25.58
N ASN A 83 8.58 -10.95 25.79
CA ASN A 83 8.15 -11.43 27.11
C ASN A 83 7.64 -12.88 27.04
N GLU A 84 7.34 -13.50 28.19
CA GLU A 84 6.90 -14.90 28.24
C GLU A 84 5.59 -15.10 27.47
N ILE A 85 4.62 -14.19 27.64
CA ILE A 85 3.32 -14.23 26.94
C ILE A 85 3.53 -14.24 25.41
N ALA A 86 4.43 -13.40 24.89
CA ALA A 86 4.75 -13.40 23.46
C ALA A 86 5.51 -14.68 23.04
N THR A 87 6.35 -15.22 23.93
CA THR A 87 7.17 -16.40 23.65
C THR A 87 6.30 -17.65 23.46
N GLU A 88 5.23 -17.79 24.25
CA GLU A 88 4.23 -18.85 24.11
C GLU A 88 3.52 -18.82 22.74
N ASN A 89 3.36 -17.63 22.17
CA ASN A 89 2.72 -17.43 20.87
C ASN A 89 3.71 -17.54 19.69
N GLY A 90 5.01 -17.47 19.94
CA GLY A 90 6.06 -17.52 18.93
C GLY A 90 6.16 -16.24 18.09
N MET A 91 6.84 -16.34 16.94
CA MET A 91 7.01 -15.19 16.04
C MET A 91 5.73 -14.87 15.30
N VAL A 92 5.44 -13.58 15.17
CA VAL A 92 4.29 -13.06 14.44
C VAL A 92 4.75 -12.37 13.17
N SER A 93 4.03 -12.55 12.07
CA SER A 93 4.29 -11.85 10.81
C SER A 93 3.12 -10.99 10.40
N GLY A 94 3.42 -9.86 9.78
CA GLY A 94 2.42 -8.96 9.20
C GLY A 94 2.95 -8.25 7.97
N SER A 95 2.07 -7.47 7.37
CA SER A 95 2.39 -6.62 6.23
C SER A 95 1.86 -5.21 6.47
N VAL A 96 2.66 -4.23 6.06
CA VAL A 96 2.29 -2.81 6.03
C VAL A 96 2.24 -2.39 4.56
N THR A 97 1.04 -2.09 4.07
CA THR A 97 0.87 -1.54 2.73
C THR A 97 0.98 -0.03 2.80
N ASN A 98 2.04 0.55 2.23
CA ASN A 98 2.17 2.00 2.10
C ASN A 98 1.23 2.47 0.97
N MET A 99 0.27 3.35 1.30
CA MET A 99 -0.69 3.89 0.33
C MET A 99 -0.25 5.23 -0.28
N MET A 100 1.03 5.61 -0.11
CA MET A 100 1.67 6.82 -0.66
C MET A 100 1.07 8.17 -0.20
N ASN A 101 0.04 8.15 0.65
CA ASN A 101 -0.65 9.33 1.19
C ASN A 101 -0.24 9.66 2.64
N GLY A 102 0.90 9.14 3.09
CA GLY A 102 1.37 9.27 4.48
C GLY A 102 0.66 8.33 5.47
N LYS A 103 -0.28 7.50 5.00
CA LYS A 103 -0.92 6.41 5.75
C LYS A 103 -0.53 5.06 5.14
N GLY A 104 -0.40 4.08 6.00
CA GLY A 104 -0.23 2.69 5.66
C GLY A 104 -1.38 1.87 6.23
N ARG A 105 -1.71 0.75 5.58
CA ARG A 105 -2.63 -0.24 6.12
C ARG A 105 -1.82 -1.38 6.72
N LEU A 106 -2.03 -1.67 8.00
CA LEU A 106 -1.38 -2.75 8.73
C LEU A 106 -2.30 -3.98 8.74
N GLN A 107 -1.73 -5.15 8.48
CA GLN A 107 -2.38 -6.44 8.65
C GLN A 107 -1.41 -7.39 9.35
N VAL A 108 -1.86 -8.02 10.43
CA VAL A 108 -1.08 -8.97 11.25
C VAL A 108 -2.00 -10.12 11.65
N THR A 109 -1.49 -11.34 11.61
CA THR A 109 -2.22 -12.51 12.14
C THR A 109 -1.68 -12.84 13.52
N TYR A 110 -2.52 -12.78 14.56
CA TYR A 110 -2.17 -13.06 15.94
C TYR A 110 -3.14 -14.08 16.55
N ARG A 111 -2.63 -15.19 17.09
CA ARG A 111 -3.45 -16.27 17.70
C ARG A 111 -4.59 -16.78 16.79
N GLY A 112 -4.36 -16.81 15.48
CA GLY A 112 -5.37 -17.22 14.49
C GLY A 112 -6.39 -16.13 14.13
N GLU A 113 -6.27 -14.93 14.68
CA GLU A 113 -7.11 -13.78 14.37
C GLU A 113 -6.37 -12.79 13.47
N LEU A 114 -7.05 -12.27 12.45
CA LEU A 114 -6.52 -11.21 11.60
C LEU A 114 -6.80 -9.85 12.23
N LEU A 115 -5.74 -9.18 12.65
CA LEU A 115 -5.77 -7.78 13.10
C LEU A 115 -5.55 -6.88 11.89
N THR A 116 -6.46 -5.93 11.68
CA THR A 116 -6.34 -4.92 10.61
C THR A 116 -6.40 -3.52 11.20
N GLY A 117 -5.59 -2.61 10.67
CA GLY A 117 -5.69 -1.20 10.99
C GLY A 117 -4.74 -0.32 10.19
N GLU A 118 -4.26 0.74 10.82
CA GLU A 118 -3.54 1.82 10.14
C GLU A 118 -2.16 2.06 10.74
N ALA A 119 -1.24 2.50 9.91
CA ALA A 119 0.09 2.95 10.27
C ALA A 119 0.27 4.39 9.79
N THR A 120 0.62 5.29 10.69
CA THR A 120 0.74 6.72 10.39
C THR A 120 2.08 7.25 10.89
N ARG A 121 2.69 8.16 10.13
CA ARG A 121 3.90 8.89 10.58
C ARG A 121 3.49 9.99 11.54
N VAL A 122 4.32 10.25 12.56
CA VAL A 122 4.04 11.32 13.52
C VAL A 122 4.36 12.68 12.88
N ALA A 123 3.49 13.68 13.07
CA ALA A 123 3.60 14.97 12.36
C ALA A 123 4.88 15.76 12.65
N ASN A 124 5.58 15.47 13.76
CA ASN A 124 6.79 16.18 14.19
C ASN A 124 8.08 15.37 13.95
N ASP A 125 7.97 14.12 13.51
CA ASP A 125 9.11 13.26 13.20
C ASP A 125 8.73 12.30 12.07
N GLU A 126 9.22 12.58 10.86
CA GLU A 126 8.93 11.79 9.66
C GLU A 126 9.44 10.34 9.78
N ARG A 127 10.41 10.07 10.67
CA ARG A 127 10.95 8.73 10.89
C ARG A 127 10.16 7.98 11.95
N LYS A 128 9.56 8.64 12.94
CA LYS A 128 8.72 7.99 13.95
C LYS A 128 7.29 7.80 13.43
N GLY A 129 6.70 6.66 13.75
CA GLY A 129 5.33 6.35 13.43
C GLY A 129 4.64 5.55 14.53
N VAL A 130 3.32 5.54 14.44
CA VAL A 130 2.45 4.70 15.26
C VAL A 130 1.62 3.83 14.34
N ALA A 131 1.38 2.60 14.74
CA ALA A 131 0.44 1.73 14.05
C ALA A 131 -0.51 1.08 15.05
N SER A 132 -1.77 0.98 14.69
CA SER A 132 -2.79 0.33 15.51
C SER A 132 -3.61 -0.61 14.64
N ALA A 133 -4.03 -1.73 15.22
CA ALA A 133 -4.89 -2.70 14.55
C ALA A 133 -5.84 -3.34 15.55
N TRP A 134 -7.00 -3.78 15.03
CA TRP A 134 -8.05 -4.44 15.80
C TRP A 134 -8.54 -5.68 15.08
N GLY A 135 -9.01 -6.65 15.86
CA GLY A 135 -9.62 -7.87 15.40
C GLY A 135 -11.12 -7.94 15.74
N PRO A 136 -11.88 -8.84 15.07
CA PRO A 136 -13.31 -9.06 15.33
C PRO A 136 -13.66 -9.46 16.76
N ASN A 137 -12.73 -10.06 17.52
CA ASN A 137 -12.96 -10.50 18.90
C ASN A 137 -12.62 -9.43 19.96
N GLY A 138 -12.36 -8.19 19.53
CA GLY A 138 -11.97 -7.09 20.42
C GLY A 138 -10.49 -7.11 20.83
N SER A 139 -9.69 -7.99 20.23
CA SER A 139 -8.23 -7.94 20.33
C SER A 139 -7.70 -6.69 19.65
N PHE A 140 -6.68 -6.07 20.24
CA PHE A 140 -6.04 -4.89 19.67
C PHE A 140 -4.53 -4.95 19.80
N MET A 141 -3.87 -4.21 18.93
CA MET A 141 -2.42 -4.05 18.89
C MET A 141 -2.11 -2.56 18.73
N SER A 142 -1.08 -2.11 19.43
CA SER A 142 -0.47 -0.79 19.26
C SER A 142 1.03 -0.93 19.09
N CYS A 143 1.59 -0.26 18.10
CA CYS A 143 3.01 -0.30 17.77
C CYS A 143 3.57 1.11 17.67
N GLU A 144 4.75 1.30 18.26
CA GLU A 144 5.60 2.45 17.99
C GLU A 144 6.80 1.99 17.17
N TYR A 145 7.05 2.66 16.04
CA TYR A 145 8.16 2.30 15.16
C TYR A 145 8.95 3.52 14.71
N GLN A 146 10.20 3.29 14.34
CA GLN A 146 11.06 4.26 13.70
C GLN A 146 11.62 3.67 12.40
N MET A 147 11.45 4.42 11.32
CA MET A 147 11.95 4.10 9.99
C MET A 147 13.40 4.57 9.84
N SER A 148 14.29 3.65 9.50
CA SER A 148 15.67 3.96 9.11
C SER A 148 15.79 4.23 7.61
N SER A 149 14.86 3.70 6.80
CA SER A 149 14.73 3.96 5.36
C SER A 149 13.25 3.94 4.94
N PRO A 150 12.90 4.26 3.68
CA PRO A 150 11.50 4.25 3.22
C PRO A 150 10.80 2.90 3.34
N ALA A 151 11.55 1.80 3.35
CA ALA A 151 11.03 0.43 3.42
C ALA A 151 11.60 -0.40 4.58
N ARG A 152 12.46 0.18 5.44
CA ARG A 152 13.04 -0.51 6.60
C ARG A 152 12.92 0.29 7.88
N GLY A 153 12.63 -0.38 8.97
CA GLY A 153 12.52 0.20 10.30
C GLY A 153 12.46 -0.84 11.41
N ALA A 154 12.41 -0.37 12.65
CA ALA A 154 12.23 -1.21 13.82
C ALA A 154 11.39 -0.50 14.87
N GLY A 155 10.81 -1.26 15.80
CA GLY A 155 9.90 -0.71 16.80
C GLY A 155 9.47 -1.72 17.84
N THR A 156 8.48 -1.36 18.65
CA THR A 156 7.87 -2.27 19.61
C THR A 156 6.36 -2.26 19.47
N CYS A 157 5.73 -3.42 19.70
CA CYS A 157 4.29 -3.60 19.66
C CYS A 157 3.81 -4.19 20.99
N SER A 158 2.68 -3.69 21.48
CA SER A 158 1.92 -4.23 22.60
C SER A 158 0.57 -4.73 22.13
N PHE A 159 0.15 -5.86 22.67
CA PHE A 159 -1.15 -6.48 22.39
C PHE A 159 -2.06 -6.39 23.60
N SER A 160 -3.36 -6.52 23.36
CA SER A 160 -4.43 -6.43 24.38
C SER A 160 -4.32 -7.43 25.52
N ASP A 161 -3.61 -8.54 25.30
CA ASP A 161 -3.36 -9.60 26.28
C ASP A 161 -2.04 -9.41 27.07
N GLY A 162 -1.34 -8.29 26.86
CA GLY A 162 -0.05 -8.00 27.49
C GLY A 162 1.16 -8.59 26.75
N ALA A 163 0.99 -9.25 25.61
CA ALA A 163 2.12 -9.70 24.81
C ALA A 163 2.90 -8.51 24.22
N ARG A 164 4.23 -8.60 24.26
CA ARG A 164 5.14 -7.55 23.76
C ARG A 164 6.06 -8.12 22.70
N TYR A 165 6.19 -7.40 21.60
CA TYR A 165 7.00 -7.80 20.46
C TYR A 165 7.93 -6.69 20.00
N GLN A 166 9.12 -7.08 19.55
CA GLN A 166 10.03 -6.23 18.80
C GLN A 166 9.68 -6.38 17.32
N VAL A 167 9.26 -5.30 16.67
CA VAL A 167 8.95 -5.31 15.24
C VAL A 167 10.16 -4.91 14.41
N HIS A 168 10.37 -5.64 13.32
CA HIS A 168 11.31 -5.32 12.24
C HIS A 168 10.51 -5.19 10.96
N VAL A 169 10.55 -4.02 10.34
CA VAL A 169 9.86 -3.72 9.10
C VAL A 169 10.89 -3.73 7.97
N GLY A 170 10.61 -4.45 6.90
CA GLY A 170 11.51 -4.61 5.76
C GLY A 170 12.67 -5.57 6.05
N ASN A 171 12.92 -6.46 5.09
CA ASN A 171 14.13 -7.29 5.04
C ASN A 171 14.91 -6.87 3.79
#